data_AF-A0A8T0H4Q6-F1
#
_entry.id   AF-A0A8T0H4Q6-F1
#
_cell.length_a   1.000
_cell.length_b   1.000
_cell.length_c   1.000
_cell.angle_alpha   90.00
_cell.angle_beta   90.00
_cell.angle_gamma   90.00
#
_symmetry.space_group_name_H-M   'P 1'
#
loop_
_entity.id
_entity.type
_entity.pdbx_description
1 polymer ?
#
loop_
_entity_poly.entity_id
_entity_poly.type
_entity_poly.pdbx_seq_one_letter_code
_entity_poly.pdbx_strand_id
1 'polypeptide(L)'
;MVGNNLPVFFIRDGIKFPDMIHALKPNPKSHIQEHWRIMDFFSHIPEACNMFTFLFDDIGIPADYRHMEGFGVHTFKLITKAGKETYVKFHWKPTCGVKNLLEDEAVMVGGANHSHATQDLYDSIAAGNFPEWKLMIQTMNIADEDKFDFDPLDDTKIWPEDMFPLQPVGRMVLNRNIDNFFAENEQLAFCPGVIVPGIYYSDDKMFQTRVFSYSDSQRHRLGPNYLMLPVNAPKCAHHNNHHEGFMNFMHRDEEVNYFPSRFDPVRHSERVPISQSRISGVREKACIHKENNFQQPGVRFRSWDPARQDRFIKRIVEMLSDPRVTPEIRSVWLSYWSQCDKTLGQRMASSLSMKSAM
;
A
#
# COMPACT_ATOMS: atom_id res chain seq x y z
N MET A 1 3.36 -4.42 -9.79
CA MET A 1 3.63 -4.04 -8.38
C MET A 1 2.53 -3.08 -7.95
N VAL A 2 1.77 -3.40 -6.90
CA VAL A 2 0.60 -2.60 -6.46
C VAL A 2 0.93 -1.94 -5.12
N GLY A 3 1.54 -0.76 -5.20
CA GLY A 3 2.08 -0.01 -4.07
C GLY A 3 1.27 1.22 -3.69
N ASN A 4 1.76 1.95 -2.69
CA ASN A 4 1.26 3.26 -2.25
C ASN A 4 2.42 4.27 -2.20
N ASN A 5 2.11 5.55 -2.02
CA ASN A 5 3.11 6.60 -1.78
C ASN A 5 3.71 6.57 -0.37
N LEU A 6 3.08 5.88 0.59
CA LEU A 6 3.58 5.70 1.95
C LEU A 6 4.12 4.26 2.12
N PRO A 7 5.19 4.04 2.91
CA PRO A 7 5.92 2.76 2.94
C PRO A 7 5.29 1.68 3.84
N VAL A 8 4.26 2.03 4.60
CA VAL A 8 3.59 1.16 5.58
C VAL A 8 2.07 1.21 5.39
N PHE A 9 1.36 0.32 6.07
CA PHE A 9 -0.10 0.30 6.09
C PHE A 9 -0.67 0.40 7.51
N PHE A 10 -1.99 0.61 7.61
CA PHE A 10 -2.69 0.83 8.88
C PHE A 10 -2.90 -0.45 9.70
N ILE A 11 -2.99 -1.59 9.03
CA ILE A 11 -3.34 -2.90 9.58
C ILE A 11 -2.38 -3.93 9.02
N ARG A 12 -2.12 -4.99 9.79
CA ARG A 12 -1.22 -6.09 9.42
C ARG A 12 -1.90 -7.39 8.99
N ASP A 13 -3.22 -7.40 8.99
CA ASP A 13 -4.02 -8.57 8.61
C ASP A 13 -5.20 -8.13 7.75
N GLY A 14 -5.30 -8.69 6.54
CA GLY A 14 -6.30 -8.30 5.56
C GLY A 14 -7.73 -8.64 5.95
N ILE A 15 -7.96 -9.48 6.97
CA ILE A 15 -9.31 -9.71 7.50
C ILE A 15 -9.95 -8.42 8.03
N LYS A 16 -9.14 -7.44 8.47
CA LYS A 16 -9.60 -6.13 8.96
C LYS A 16 -9.79 -5.09 7.87
N PHE A 17 -9.42 -5.39 6.63
CA PHE A 17 -9.46 -4.41 5.55
C PHE A 17 -10.87 -3.86 5.29
N PRO A 18 -11.95 -4.67 5.23
CA PRO A 18 -13.30 -4.14 5.05
C PRO A 18 -13.72 -3.21 6.19
N ASP A 19 -13.45 -3.57 7.45
CA ASP A 19 -13.79 -2.76 8.61
C ASP A 19 -13.06 -1.41 8.59
N MET A 20 -11.75 -1.44 8.29
CA MET A 20 -10.92 -0.24 8.14
C MET A 20 -11.48 0.67 7.04
N ILE A 21 -11.79 0.12 5.86
CA ILE A 21 -12.37 0.90 4.76
C ILE A 21 -13.74 1.46 5.14
N HIS A 22 -14.59 0.70 5.84
CA HIS A 22 -15.88 1.21 6.32
C HIS A 22 -15.71 2.38 7.29
N ALA A 23 -14.74 2.32 8.21
CA ALA A 23 -14.44 3.41 9.14
C ALA A 23 -13.92 4.67 8.42
N LEU A 24 -13.06 4.50 7.41
CA LEU A 24 -12.49 5.59 6.62
C LEU A 24 -13.45 6.18 5.59
N LYS A 25 -14.39 5.39 5.05
CA LYS A 25 -15.38 5.85 4.06
C LYS A 25 -16.47 6.72 4.70
N PRO A 26 -17.25 7.47 3.89
CA PRO A 26 -18.39 8.23 4.39
C PRO A 26 -19.35 7.39 5.25
N ASN A 27 -19.88 8.00 6.30
CA ASN A 27 -20.83 7.38 7.22
C ASN A 27 -22.05 6.86 6.43
N PRO A 28 -22.51 5.61 6.64
CA PRO A 28 -23.60 5.02 5.87
C PRO A 28 -24.96 5.72 6.07
N LYS A 29 -25.12 6.52 7.13
CA LYS A 29 -26.33 7.30 7.40
C LYS A 29 -26.30 8.69 6.75
N SER A 30 -25.17 9.40 6.83
CA SER A 30 -25.07 10.80 6.39
C SER A 30 -24.35 10.99 5.05
N HIS A 31 -23.65 9.96 4.56
CA HIS A 31 -22.76 10.03 3.41
C HIS A 31 -21.65 11.10 3.52
N ILE A 32 -21.29 11.47 4.75
CA ILE A 32 -20.21 12.40 5.08
C ILE A 32 -19.08 11.61 5.74
N GLN A 33 -17.83 11.89 5.37
CA GLN A 33 -16.67 11.35 6.09
C GLN A 33 -16.54 12.07 7.43
N GLU A 34 -16.49 11.31 8.52
CA GLU A 34 -16.50 11.86 9.88
C GLU A 34 -15.32 11.28 10.68
N HIS A 35 -14.45 12.16 11.21
CA HIS A 35 -13.19 11.75 11.85
C HIS A 35 -13.40 10.93 13.12
N TRP A 36 -14.49 11.11 13.87
CA TRP A 36 -14.76 10.31 15.06
C TRP A 36 -14.85 8.81 14.76
N ARG A 37 -15.34 8.40 13.57
CA ARG A 37 -15.43 6.99 13.15
C ARG A 37 -14.05 6.38 12.93
N ILE A 38 -13.14 7.20 12.39
CA ILE A 38 -11.74 6.82 12.18
C ILE A 38 -11.05 6.67 13.54
N MET A 39 -11.22 7.64 14.44
CA MET A 39 -10.63 7.60 15.78
C MET A 39 -11.17 6.45 16.63
N ASP A 40 -12.47 6.14 16.53
CA ASP A 40 -13.10 5.01 17.21
C ASP A 40 -12.51 3.67 16.75
N PHE A 41 -12.57 3.38 15.45
CA PHE A 41 -12.04 2.11 14.92
C PHE A 41 -10.57 1.91 15.27
N PHE A 42 -9.73 2.92 15.03
CA PHE A 42 -8.29 2.80 15.29
C PHE A 42 -7.92 2.87 16.77
N SER A 43 -8.85 3.22 17.67
CA SER A 43 -8.64 3.03 19.11
C SER A 43 -8.49 1.54 19.49
N HIS A 44 -8.98 0.63 18.64
CA HIS A 44 -8.81 -0.82 18.84
C HIS A 44 -7.60 -1.42 18.11
N ILE A 45 -6.85 -0.62 17.34
CA ILE A 45 -5.86 -1.09 16.36
C ILE A 45 -4.54 -0.32 16.60
N PRO A 46 -3.79 -0.64 17.67
CA PRO A 46 -2.57 0.08 18.04
C PRO A 46 -1.49 0.05 16.95
N GLU A 47 -1.49 -0.95 16.07
CA GLU A 47 -0.53 -1.06 14.97
C GLU A 47 -0.62 0.06 13.93
N ALA A 48 -1.75 0.78 13.90
CA ALA A 48 -1.95 1.89 12.96
C ALA A 48 -1.10 3.12 13.28
N CYS A 49 -0.53 3.24 14.50
CA CYS A 49 0.23 4.41 14.93
C CYS A 49 1.35 4.79 13.95
N ASN A 50 2.06 3.81 13.39
CA ASN A 50 3.12 4.11 12.42
C ASN A 50 2.54 4.77 11.17
N MET A 51 1.50 4.19 10.57
CA MET A 51 0.84 4.78 9.40
C MET A 51 0.26 6.17 9.69
N PHE A 52 -0.28 6.40 10.90
CA PHE A 52 -0.73 7.74 11.31
C PHE A 52 0.41 8.77 11.31
N THR A 53 1.61 8.38 11.73
CA THR A 53 2.79 9.26 11.63
C THR A 53 3.28 9.48 10.18
N PHE A 54 2.77 8.76 9.19
CA PHE A 54 2.98 9.08 7.78
C PHE A 54 1.82 9.88 7.19
N LEU A 55 0.57 9.54 7.54
CA LEU A 55 -0.64 10.16 7.00
C LEU A 55 -0.84 11.60 7.50
N PHE A 56 -0.57 11.87 8.77
CA PHE A 56 -0.72 13.22 9.36
C PHE A 56 0.60 14.00 9.40
N ASP A 57 1.57 13.52 8.65
CA ASP A 57 2.78 14.24 8.33
C ASP A 57 2.54 15.18 7.15
N ASP A 58 3.48 16.09 6.87
CA ASP A 58 3.40 16.99 5.72
C ASP A 58 3.42 16.21 4.39
N ILE A 59 3.94 14.99 4.37
CA ILE A 59 3.90 14.09 3.19
C ILE A 59 2.54 13.42 2.97
N GLY A 60 1.57 13.64 3.87
CA GLY A 60 0.25 13.03 3.82
C GLY A 60 -0.62 13.53 2.67
N ILE A 61 -0.34 14.74 2.14
CA ILE A 61 -1.03 15.34 1.01
C ILE A 61 0.01 15.69 -0.07
N PRO A 62 0.38 14.75 -0.96
CA PRO A 62 1.25 15.06 -2.09
C PRO A 62 0.66 16.18 -2.96
N ALA A 63 1.52 17.04 -3.50
CA ALA A 63 1.07 18.15 -4.36
C ALA A 63 0.51 17.69 -5.70
N ASP A 64 1.05 16.60 -6.23
CA ASP A 64 0.64 15.96 -7.47
C ASP A 64 1.22 14.53 -7.52
N TYR A 65 0.93 13.80 -8.58
CA TYR A 65 1.41 12.43 -8.73
C TYR A 65 2.90 12.32 -9.07
N ARG A 66 3.55 13.37 -9.58
CA ARG A 66 4.93 13.30 -10.07
C ARG A 66 5.94 13.53 -8.94
N HIS A 67 5.58 14.36 -7.97
CA HIS A 67 6.42 14.70 -6.82
C HIS A 67 6.12 13.85 -5.58
N MET A 68 5.77 12.58 -5.77
CA MET A 68 5.55 11.64 -4.67
C MET A 68 6.44 10.41 -4.79
N GLU A 69 6.84 9.86 -3.64
CA GLU A 69 7.48 8.56 -3.56
C GLU A 69 6.48 7.44 -3.88
N GLY A 70 7.00 6.23 -4.09
CA GLY A 70 6.20 5.02 -4.20
C GLY A 70 6.88 3.86 -3.50
N PHE A 71 6.10 2.95 -2.94
CA PHE A 71 6.60 1.83 -2.15
C PHE A 71 5.79 0.58 -2.46
N GLY A 72 6.48 -0.57 -2.50
CA GLY A 72 5.81 -1.86 -2.56
C GLY A 72 5.00 -2.19 -1.30
N VAL A 73 5.29 -1.49 -0.19
CA VAL A 73 4.76 -1.67 1.18
C VAL A 73 5.16 -3.02 1.77
N HIS A 74 4.69 -4.11 1.17
CA HIS A 74 4.96 -5.46 1.58
C HIS A 74 6.41 -5.88 1.37
N THR A 75 6.82 -6.87 2.15
CA THR A 75 8.02 -7.66 1.87
C THR A 75 7.69 -8.70 0.81
N PHE A 76 8.50 -8.80 -0.24
CA PHE A 76 8.44 -9.83 -1.27
C PHE A 76 9.61 -10.81 -1.11
N LYS A 77 9.60 -11.92 -1.84
CA LYS A 77 10.75 -12.84 -1.98
C LYS A 77 11.34 -12.70 -3.39
N LEU A 78 12.66 -12.51 -3.50
CA LEU A 78 13.42 -12.71 -4.73
C LEU A 78 13.97 -14.14 -4.74
N ILE A 79 13.83 -14.83 -5.88
CA ILE A 79 14.28 -16.22 -6.05
C ILE A 79 15.25 -16.30 -7.22
N THR A 80 16.48 -16.71 -6.94
CA THR A 80 17.51 -16.88 -7.98
C THR A 80 17.28 -18.17 -8.79
N LYS A 81 17.99 -18.32 -9.92
CA LYS A 81 17.98 -19.57 -10.70
C LYS A 81 18.41 -20.82 -9.90
N ALA A 82 19.22 -20.63 -8.85
CA ALA A 82 19.65 -21.69 -7.95
C ALA A 82 18.63 -21.99 -6.82
N GLY A 83 17.48 -21.30 -6.79
CA GLY A 83 16.48 -21.44 -5.75
C GLY A 83 16.79 -20.70 -4.45
N LYS A 84 17.89 -19.92 -4.38
CA LYS A 84 18.17 -19.07 -3.21
C LYS A 84 17.13 -17.96 -3.10
N GLU A 85 16.54 -17.85 -1.93
CA GLU A 85 15.53 -16.84 -1.56
C GLU A 85 16.16 -15.68 -0.77
N THR A 86 15.68 -14.46 -1.02
CA THR A 86 16.04 -13.24 -0.31
C THR A 86 14.79 -12.37 -0.15
N TYR A 87 14.52 -11.83 1.04
CA TYR A 87 13.44 -10.86 1.21
C TYR A 87 13.79 -9.51 0.56
N VAL A 88 12.79 -8.82 0.03
CA VAL A 88 12.97 -7.53 -0.66
C VAL A 88 11.83 -6.55 -0.36
N LYS A 89 12.16 -5.27 -0.16
CA LYS A 89 11.21 -4.14 -0.24
C LYS A 89 11.54 -3.26 -1.44
N PHE A 90 10.52 -2.81 -2.16
CA PHE A 90 10.65 -1.96 -3.36
C PHE A 90 10.34 -0.50 -3.06
N HIS A 91 11.13 0.39 -3.63
CA HIS A 91 11.08 1.84 -3.41
C HIS A 91 11.20 2.57 -4.75
N TRP A 92 10.33 3.55 -4.99
CA TRP A 92 10.32 4.43 -6.14
C TRP A 92 10.61 5.85 -5.68
N LYS A 93 11.76 6.39 -6.10
CA LYS A 93 12.21 7.73 -5.73
C LYS A 93 12.00 8.70 -6.91
N PRO A 94 11.14 9.72 -6.80
CA PRO A 94 10.88 10.65 -7.89
C PRO A 94 12.13 11.46 -8.21
N THR A 95 12.45 11.62 -9.50
CA THR A 95 13.64 12.38 -9.92
C THR A 95 13.42 13.89 -9.83
N CYS A 96 12.18 14.35 -9.85
CA CYS A 96 11.80 15.76 -9.66
C CYS A 96 11.67 16.18 -8.19
N GLY A 97 12.02 15.29 -7.24
CA GLY A 97 11.90 15.54 -5.81
C GLY A 97 10.48 15.36 -5.27
N VAL A 98 10.33 15.52 -3.95
CA VAL A 98 9.05 15.37 -3.25
C VAL A 98 8.45 16.74 -2.96
N LYS A 99 7.15 16.91 -3.21
CA LYS A 99 6.38 18.13 -2.91
C LYS A 99 5.03 17.77 -2.35
N ASN A 100 4.59 18.53 -1.35
CA ASN A 100 3.35 18.30 -0.63
C ASN A 100 2.64 19.62 -0.37
N LEU A 101 1.34 19.53 -0.06
CA LEU A 101 0.51 20.66 0.32
C LEU A 101 0.30 20.64 1.82
N LEU A 102 0.43 21.81 2.46
CA LEU A 102 -0.14 22.02 3.78
C LEU A 102 -1.64 22.29 3.68
N GLU A 103 -2.34 22.31 4.82
CA GLU A 103 -3.81 22.34 4.87
C GLU A 103 -4.42 23.51 4.09
N ASP A 104 -3.89 24.72 4.29
CA ASP A 104 -4.41 25.92 3.62
C ASP A 104 -4.19 25.84 2.10
N GLU A 105 -3.05 25.30 1.67
CA GLU A 105 -2.74 25.07 0.26
C GLU A 105 -3.65 23.99 -0.34
N ALA A 106 -3.90 22.91 0.40
CA ALA A 106 -4.77 21.83 -0.04
C ALA A 106 -6.22 22.31 -0.22
N VAL A 107 -6.72 23.17 0.67
CA VAL A 107 -8.04 23.82 0.54
C VAL A 107 -8.10 24.72 -0.68
N MET A 108 -7.06 25.55 -0.90
CA MET A 108 -7.01 26.44 -2.07
C MET A 108 -6.92 25.67 -3.39
N VAL A 109 -5.96 24.75 -3.51
CA VAL A 109 -5.71 23.97 -4.73
C VAL A 109 -6.88 23.04 -5.02
N GLY A 110 -7.34 22.28 -4.03
CA GLY A 110 -8.46 21.35 -4.18
C GLY A 110 -9.79 22.05 -4.43
N GLY A 111 -10.01 23.20 -3.79
CA GLY A 111 -11.20 24.03 -4.01
C GLY A 111 -11.24 24.68 -5.39
N ALA A 112 -10.08 25.07 -5.94
CA ALA A 112 -9.97 25.61 -7.30
C ALA A 112 -10.06 24.52 -8.38
N ASN A 113 -9.45 23.36 -8.14
CA ASN A 113 -9.42 22.26 -9.10
C ASN A 113 -9.34 20.88 -8.40
N HIS A 114 -10.48 20.20 -8.37
CA HIS A 114 -10.59 18.86 -7.80
C HIS A 114 -9.80 17.79 -8.59
N SER A 115 -9.30 18.11 -9.79
CA SER A 115 -8.53 17.21 -10.66
C SER A 115 -7.07 17.67 -10.85
N HIS A 116 -6.55 18.56 -9.99
CA HIS A 116 -5.22 19.17 -10.17
C HIS A 116 -4.08 18.16 -10.38
N ALA A 117 -4.02 17.06 -9.62
CA ALA A 117 -2.97 16.06 -9.76
C ALA A 117 -3.06 15.27 -11.09
N THR A 118 -4.28 14.97 -11.54
CA THR A 118 -4.52 14.34 -12.85
C THR A 118 -4.14 15.28 -13.99
N GLN A 119 -4.52 16.56 -13.87
CA GLN A 119 -4.16 17.58 -14.84
C GLN A 119 -2.65 17.77 -14.92
N ASP A 120 -1.96 17.89 -13.78
CA ASP A 120 -0.50 18.02 -13.72
C ASP A 120 0.21 16.87 -14.46
N LEU A 121 -0.20 15.63 -14.21
CA LEU A 121 0.39 14.46 -14.86
C LEU A 121 0.15 14.49 -16.38
N TYR A 122 -1.09 14.75 -16.80
CA TYR A 122 -1.46 14.79 -18.21
C TYR A 122 -0.72 15.88 -18.98
N ASP A 123 -0.77 17.12 -18.47
CA ASP A 123 -0.17 18.30 -19.09
C ASP A 123 1.35 18.16 -19.17
N SER A 124 1.97 17.55 -18.15
CA SER A 124 3.40 17.33 -18.12
C SER A 124 3.88 16.33 -19.16
N ILE A 125 3.14 15.23 -19.33
CA ILE A 125 3.44 14.26 -20.39
C ILE A 125 3.21 14.89 -21.77
N ALA A 126 2.13 15.64 -21.95
CA ALA A 126 1.83 16.34 -23.21
C ALA A 126 2.89 17.38 -23.58
N ALA A 127 3.46 18.06 -22.58
CA ALA A 127 4.54 19.03 -22.76
C ALA A 127 5.94 18.40 -22.96
N GLY A 128 6.07 17.07 -22.92
CA GLY A 128 7.36 16.37 -23.00
C GLY A 128 8.16 16.36 -21.69
N ASN A 129 7.59 16.87 -20.59
CA ASN A 129 8.16 16.87 -19.26
C ASN A 129 7.86 15.56 -18.52
N PHE A 130 8.39 14.46 -19.06
CA PHE A 130 8.10 13.11 -18.60
C PHE A 130 8.55 12.89 -17.16
N PRO A 131 7.63 12.54 -16.24
CA PRO A 131 8.03 12.20 -14.88
C PRO A 131 8.78 10.87 -14.84
N GLU A 132 9.77 10.80 -13.96
CA GLU A 132 10.61 9.63 -13.78
C GLU A 132 10.77 9.25 -12.32
N TRP A 133 10.90 7.95 -12.07
CA TRP A 133 11.24 7.39 -10.76
C TRP A 133 12.42 6.44 -10.88
N LYS A 134 13.35 6.52 -9.93
CA LYS A 134 14.38 5.51 -9.71
C LYS A 134 13.80 4.36 -8.91
N LEU A 135 13.94 3.14 -9.42
CA LEU A 135 13.63 1.93 -8.67
C LEU A 135 14.83 1.58 -7.79
N MET A 136 14.58 1.49 -6.49
CA MET A 136 15.53 1.07 -5.49
C MET A 136 14.95 -0.13 -4.72
N ILE A 137 15.81 -0.97 -4.15
CA ILE A 137 15.40 -2.08 -3.30
C ILE A 137 16.19 -2.11 -1.98
N GLN A 138 15.57 -2.63 -0.94
CA GLN A 138 16.25 -3.13 0.25
C GLN A 138 16.20 -4.65 0.21
N THR A 139 17.24 -5.32 0.69
CA THR A 139 17.27 -6.79 0.74
C THR A 139 17.62 -7.28 2.14
N MET A 140 17.04 -8.41 2.53
CA MET A 140 17.27 -9.07 3.82
C MET A 140 17.40 -10.58 3.59
N ASN A 141 18.39 -11.20 4.22
CA ASN A 141 18.50 -12.66 4.21
C ASN A 141 17.36 -13.25 5.03
N ILE A 142 16.66 -14.27 4.52
CA ILE A 142 15.55 -14.91 5.23
C ILE A 142 16.00 -15.47 6.59
N ALA A 143 17.25 -15.94 6.69
CA ALA A 143 17.82 -16.41 7.96
C ALA A 143 17.98 -15.32 9.04
N ASP A 144 17.81 -14.05 8.68
CA ASP A 144 17.90 -12.91 9.60
C ASP A 144 16.53 -12.46 10.12
N GLU A 145 15.43 -13.09 9.71
CA GLU A 145 14.06 -12.67 10.04
C GLU A 145 13.82 -12.45 11.54
N ASP A 146 14.40 -13.31 12.38
CA ASP A 146 14.27 -13.28 13.83
C ASP A 146 15.30 -12.41 14.56
N LYS A 147 16.22 -11.75 13.84
CA LYS A 147 17.29 -10.94 14.44
C LYS A 147 16.86 -9.52 14.85
N PHE A 148 15.63 -9.13 14.53
CA PHE A 148 15.11 -7.77 14.74
C PHE A 148 13.97 -7.76 15.77
N ASP A 149 13.78 -6.61 16.40
CA ASP A 149 12.70 -6.32 17.36
C ASP A 149 11.33 -6.10 16.69
N PHE A 150 11.27 -6.20 15.37
CA PHE A 150 10.06 -6.22 14.57
C PHE A 150 10.04 -7.45 13.66
N ASP A 151 8.85 -7.80 13.17
CA ASP A 151 8.67 -8.81 12.13
C ASP A 151 8.90 -8.17 10.74
N PRO A 152 9.89 -8.61 9.95
CA PRO A 152 10.12 -8.09 8.60
C PRO A 152 8.95 -8.25 7.64
N LEU A 153 7.99 -9.12 7.94
CA LEU A 153 6.77 -9.38 7.17
C LEU A 153 5.56 -8.56 7.65
N ASP A 154 5.71 -7.77 8.73
CA ASP A 154 4.68 -6.82 9.18
C ASP A 154 4.72 -5.55 8.32
N ASP A 155 3.66 -5.32 7.53
CA ASP A 155 3.54 -4.16 6.64
C ASP A 155 3.23 -2.84 7.37
N THR A 156 3.04 -2.89 8.69
CA THR A 156 3.04 -1.68 9.54
C THR A 156 4.48 -1.22 9.85
N LYS A 157 5.52 -1.92 9.37
CA LYS A 157 6.94 -1.64 9.65
C LYS A 157 7.73 -1.23 8.41
N ILE A 158 8.61 -0.25 8.59
CA ILE A 158 9.71 0.03 7.66
C ILE A 158 10.94 -0.82 7.99
N TRP A 159 11.81 -1.00 7.01
CA TRP A 159 13.18 -1.46 7.24
C TRP A 159 14.08 -0.22 7.29
N PRO A 160 14.73 0.09 8.44
CA PRO A 160 15.58 1.27 8.55
C PRO A 160 16.69 1.29 7.49
N GLU A 161 16.85 2.41 6.78
CA GLU A 161 17.79 2.51 5.65
C GLU A 161 19.26 2.46 6.08
N ASP A 162 19.57 2.79 7.33
CA ASP A 162 20.89 2.64 7.95
C ASP A 162 21.25 1.16 8.18
N MET A 163 20.24 0.31 8.43
CA MET A 163 20.41 -1.14 8.58
C MET A 163 20.30 -1.88 7.24
N PHE A 164 19.43 -1.40 6.35
CA PHE A 164 19.18 -1.99 5.03
C PHE A 164 19.30 -0.91 3.96
N PRO A 165 20.52 -0.60 3.50
CA PRO A 165 20.75 0.45 2.51
C PRO A 165 20.00 0.22 1.21
N LEU A 166 19.50 1.30 0.61
CA LEU A 166 18.86 1.28 -0.70
C LEU A 166 19.85 0.93 -1.81
N GLN A 167 19.48 -0.01 -2.67
CA GLN A 167 20.26 -0.49 -3.81
C GLN A 167 19.56 -0.11 -5.12
N PRO A 168 20.22 0.58 -6.06
CA PRO A 168 19.59 0.97 -7.33
C PRO A 168 19.36 -0.25 -8.24
N VAL A 169 18.20 -0.27 -8.89
CA VAL A 169 17.82 -1.33 -9.85
C VAL A 169 17.61 -0.74 -11.25
N GLY A 170 16.89 0.37 -11.35
CA GLY A 170 16.53 0.91 -12.66
C GLY A 170 15.71 2.20 -12.59
N ARG A 171 15.01 2.51 -13.68
CA ARG A 171 14.22 3.73 -13.86
C ARG A 171 12.89 3.41 -14.56
N MET A 172 11.82 4.08 -14.13
CA MET A 172 10.55 4.15 -14.84
C MET A 172 10.34 5.57 -15.34
N VAL A 173 9.89 5.71 -16.59
CA VAL A 173 9.53 6.99 -17.22
C VAL A 173 8.10 6.86 -17.74
N LEU A 174 7.23 7.80 -17.39
CA LEU A 174 5.91 7.88 -17.98
C LEU A 174 5.96 8.90 -19.12
N ASN A 175 5.92 8.43 -20.36
CA ASN A 175 6.17 9.27 -21.54
C ASN A 175 5.00 9.31 -22.54
N ARG A 176 3.85 8.78 -22.17
CA ARG A 176 2.67 8.72 -23.05
C ARG A 176 1.39 8.78 -22.24
N ASN A 177 0.49 9.68 -22.64
CA ASN A 177 -0.87 9.72 -22.12
C ASN A 177 -1.70 8.60 -22.77
N ILE A 178 -2.79 8.25 -22.09
CA ILE A 178 -3.80 7.34 -22.64
C ILE A 178 -4.62 8.04 -23.73
N ASP A 179 -5.08 7.28 -24.71
CA ASP A 179 -5.95 7.77 -25.78
C ASP A 179 -7.40 7.85 -25.28
N ASN A 180 -7.82 6.91 -24.43
CA ASN A 180 -9.16 6.91 -23.83
C ASN A 180 -9.15 6.52 -22.34
N PHE A 181 -9.62 7.43 -21.49
CA PHE A 181 -9.64 7.23 -20.04
C PHE A 181 -10.41 5.99 -19.61
N PHE A 182 -11.59 5.75 -20.16
CA PHE A 182 -12.40 4.62 -19.74
C PHE A 182 -11.81 3.27 -20.21
N ALA A 183 -11.33 3.21 -21.44
CA ALA A 183 -10.78 1.99 -22.04
C ALA A 183 -9.44 1.57 -21.43
N GLU A 184 -8.60 2.53 -21.05
CA GLU A 184 -7.23 2.26 -20.60
C GLU A 184 -7.04 2.48 -19.11
N ASN A 185 -7.64 3.52 -18.51
CA ASN A 185 -7.49 3.79 -17.09
C ASN A 185 -8.62 3.17 -16.27
N GLU A 186 -9.89 3.45 -16.53
CA GLU A 186 -10.98 2.92 -15.69
C GLU A 186 -11.05 1.37 -15.71
N GLN A 187 -10.73 0.77 -16.86
CA GLN A 187 -10.71 -0.69 -17.05
C GLN A 187 -9.38 -1.37 -16.65
N LEU A 188 -8.41 -0.63 -16.13
CA LEU A 188 -7.14 -1.19 -15.71
C LEU A 188 -7.30 -2.13 -14.50
N ALA A 189 -6.53 -3.22 -14.50
CA ALA A 189 -6.59 -4.25 -13.47
C ALA A 189 -5.18 -4.67 -13.04
N PHE A 190 -4.76 -4.21 -11.86
CA PHE A 190 -3.53 -4.66 -11.23
C PHE A 190 -3.84 -5.66 -10.11
N CYS A 191 -3.07 -6.74 -9.99
CA CYS A 191 -3.19 -7.67 -8.87
C CYS A 191 -1.79 -8.00 -8.35
N PRO A 192 -1.55 -7.91 -7.03
CA PRO A 192 -0.23 -8.21 -6.47
C PRO A 192 0.09 -9.71 -6.50
N GLY A 193 -0.91 -10.57 -6.77
CA GLY A 193 -0.74 -11.99 -7.09
C GLY A 193 -0.27 -12.29 -8.52
N VAL A 194 -0.26 -11.30 -9.42
CA VAL A 194 0.29 -11.43 -10.77
C VAL A 194 1.79 -11.19 -10.69
N ILE A 195 2.53 -12.28 -10.46
CA ILE A 195 3.99 -12.32 -10.33
C ILE A 195 4.65 -12.93 -11.56
N VAL A 196 5.97 -12.72 -11.68
CA VAL A 196 6.82 -13.30 -12.73
C VAL A 196 7.93 -14.15 -12.10
N PRO A 197 8.48 -15.15 -12.82
CA PRO A 197 9.58 -15.97 -12.31
C PRO A 197 10.71 -15.12 -11.70
N GLY A 198 11.11 -15.47 -10.48
CA GLY A 198 12.13 -14.76 -9.71
C GLY A 198 11.58 -13.74 -8.70
N ILE A 199 10.28 -13.42 -8.72
CA ILE A 199 9.60 -12.63 -7.69
C ILE A 199 8.44 -13.46 -7.13
N TYR A 200 8.30 -13.51 -5.82
CA TYR A 200 7.25 -14.26 -5.13
C TYR A 200 6.71 -13.45 -3.94
N TYR A 201 5.50 -13.78 -3.49
CA TYR A 201 4.94 -13.19 -2.28
C TYR A 201 5.58 -13.78 -1.02
N SER A 202 5.64 -13.00 0.05
CA SER A 202 6.07 -13.46 1.38
C SER A 202 4.88 -13.94 2.21
N ASP A 203 5.12 -14.32 3.46
CA ASP A 203 4.10 -14.80 4.39
C ASP A 203 3.41 -13.65 5.17
N ASP A 204 3.58 -12.40 4.71
CA ASP A 204 2.82 -11.22 5.15
C ASP A 204 1.29 -11.44 5.00
N LYS A 205 0.56 -11.42 6.12
CA LYS A 205 -0.87 -11.74 6.17
C LYS A 205 -1.73 -10.76 5.37
N MET A 206 -1.36 -9.48 5.34
CA MET A 206 -2.05 -8.48 4.54
C MET A 206 -1.80 -8.73 3.05
N PHE A 207 -0.54 -9.02 2.68
CA PHE A 207 -0.18 -9.36 1.31
C PHE A 207 -0.94 -10.60 0.81
N GLN A 208 -0.99 -11.68 1.59
CA GLN A 208 -1.72 -12.91 1.25
C GLN A 208 -3.21 -12.64 0.97
N THR A 209 -3.85 -11.78 1.74
CA THR A 209 -5.26 -11.39 1.49
C THR A 209 -5.40 -10.63 0.17
N ARG A 210 -4.45 -9.74 -0.15
CA ARG A 210 -4.46 -8.97 -1.41
C ARG A 210 -4.24 -9.84 -2.64
N VAL A 211 -3.49 -10.94 -2.54
CA VAL A 211 -3.32 -11.89 -3.66
C VAL A 211 -4.67 -12.44 -4.13
N PHE A 212 -5.62 -12.65 -3.20
CA PHE A 212 -6.98 -13.07 -3.51
C PHE A 212 -7.88 -11.91 -3.95
N SER A 213 -7.95 -10.84 -3.16
CA SER A 213 -9.04 -9.86 -3.25
C SER A 213 -9.10 -9.08 -4.56
N TYR A 214 -7.95 -8.81 -5.18
CA TYR A 214 -7.89 -8.03 -6.41
C TYR A 214 -8.54 -8.76 -7.57
N SER A 215 -8.14 -10.01 -7.82
CA SER A 215 -8.71 -10.79 -8.92
C SER A 215 -10.19 -11.13 -8.70
N ASP A 216 -10.62 -11.29 -7.45
CA ASP A 216 -12.03 -11.44 -7.11
C ASP A 216 -12.84 -10.18 -7.48
N SER A 217 -12.43 -9.02 -6.97
CA SER A 217 -13.07 -7.74 -7.27
C SER A 217 -13.05 -7.38 -8.75
N GLN A 218 -11.97 -7.73 -9.47
CA GLN A 218 -11.85 -7.48 -10.91
C GLN A 218 -12.82 -8.30 -11.75
N ARG A 219 -13.05 -9.57 -11.40
CA ARG A 219 -14.06 -10.39 -12.09
C ARG A 219 -15.47 -9.80 -11.94
N HIS A 220 -15.78 -9.25 -10.77
CA HIS A 220 -17.05 -8.55 -10.54
C HIS A 220 -17.11 -7.23 -11.31
N ARG A 221 -16.08 -6.38 -11.19
CA ARG A 221 -16.07 -5.01 -11.74
C ARG A 221 -15.96 -4.96 -13.26
N LEU A 222 -15.17 -5.84 -13.87
CA LEU A 222 -14.79 -5.80 -15.28
C LEU A 222 -15.26 -7.03 -16.06
N GLY A 223 -15.88 -8.00 -15.39
CA GLY A 223 -16.32 -9.26 -15.97
C GLY A 223 -15.25 -10.37 -15.96
N PRO A 224 -15.65 -11.61 -16.28
CA PRO A 224 -14.78 -12.79 -16.15
C PRO A 224 -13.56 -12.76 -17.08
N ASN A 225 -13.68 -12.06 -18.22
CA ASN A 225 -12.64 -11.98 -19.26
C ASN A 225 -11.84 -10.66 -19.22
N TYR A 226 -11.78 -9.97 -18.08
CA TYR A 226 -11.10 -8.66 -17.97
C TYR A 226 -9.62 -8.66 -18.38
N LEU A 227 -8.93 -9.81 -18.27
CA LEU A 227 -7.54 -9.98 -18.72
C LEU A 227 -7.38 -9.96 -20.24
N MET A 228 -8.47 -10.05 -21.00
CA MET A 228 -8.45 -9.93 -22.45
C MET A 228 -8.54 -8.46 -22.91
N LEU A 229 -8.97 -7.54 -22.04
CA LEU A 229 -9.01 -6.12 -22.38
C LEU A 229 -7.61 -5.64 -22.78
N PRO A 230 -7.45 -4.83 -23.85
CA PRO A 230 -6.13 -4.49 -24.39
C PRO A 230 -5.13 -3.93 -23.36
N VAL A 231 -5.59 -3.17 -22.37
CA VAL A 231 -4.72 -2.60 -21.32
C VAL A 231 -4.25 -3.64 -20.28
N ASN A 232 -4.98 -4.74 -20.12
CA ASN A 232 -4.70 -5.80 -19.16
C ASN A 232 -4.02 -7.03 -19.80
N ALA A 233 -4.15 -7.17 -21.12
CA ALA A 233 -3.61 -8.32 -21.85
C ALA A 233 -2.08 -8.37 -21.73
N PRO A 234 -1.49 -9.55 -21.45
CA PRO A 234 -0.05 -9.68 -21.38
C PRO A 234 0.57 -9.48 -22.77
N LYS A 235 1.75 -8.85 -22.80
CA LYS A 235 2.51 -8.66 -24.06
C LYS A 235 3.25 -9.92 -24.53
N CYS A 236 3.26 -10.98 -23.73
CA CYS A 236 3.86 -12.26 -24.10
C CYS A 236 2.80 -13.21 -24.66
N ALA A 237 3.26 -14.20 -25.43
CA ALA A 237 2.42 -15.31 -25.85
C ALA A 237 1.84 -16.02 -24.62
N HIS A 238 0.54 -16.29 -24.66
CA HIS A 238 -0.17 -17.03 -23.63
C HIS A 238 -1.07 -18.07 -24.30
N HIS A 239 -1.05 -19.29 -23.77
CA HIS A 239 -1.88 -20.39 -24.22
C HIS A 239 -2.52 -21.04 -23.00
N ASN A 240 -3.84 -21.16 -23.00
CA ASN A 240 -4.60 -21.74 -21.90
C ASN A 240 -5.85 -22.44 -22.42
N ASN A 241 -6.46 -23.22 -21.54
CA ASN A 241 -7.65 -24.01 -21.80
C ASN A 241 -8.93 -23.32 -21.31
N HIS A 242 -8.95 -21.99 -21.20
CA HIS A 242 -10.15 -21.22 -20.82
C HIS A 242 -10.90 -20.74 -22.08
N HIS A 243 -12.21 -20.99 -22.21
CA HIS A 243 -12.95 -20.79 -23.48
C HIS A 243 -14.18 -19.87 -23.41
N GLU A 244 -14.87 -19.75 -22.28
CA GLU A 244 -16.19 -19.11 -22.25
C GLU A 244 -16.17 -17.75 -21.50
N GLY A 245 -17.22 -17.44 -20.75
CA GLY A 245 -17.38 -16.20 -19.99
C GLY A 245 -18.00 -15.07 -20.81
N PHE A 246 -18.70 -14.17 -20.10
CA PHE A 246 -19.31 -12.99 -20.70
C PHE A 246 -18.29 -12.15 -21.49
N MET A 247 -18.69 -11.67 -22.67
CA MET A 247 -17.86 -10.86 -23.57
C MET A 247 -16.52 -11.51 -23.95
N ASN A 248 -16.47 -12.83 -24.09
CA ASN A 248 -15.34 -13.47 -24.76
C ASN A 248 -15.40 -13.17 -26.26
N PHE A 249 -14.43 -12.39 -26.75
CA PHE A 249 -14.32 -12.01 -28.16
C PHE A 249 -13.19 -12.74 -28.90
N MET A 250 -12.52 -13.71 -28.27
CA MET A 250 -11.48 -14.50 -28.95
C MET A 250 -12.14 -15.44 -29.97
N HIS A 251 -11.57 -15.50 -31.17
CA HIS A 251 -11.83 -16.61 -32.06
C HIS A 251 -10.96 -17.80 -31.62
N ARG A 252 -11.60 -18.97 -31.48
CA ARG A 252 -10.99 -20.24 -31.08
C ARG A 252 -11.63 -21.34 -31.91
N ASP A 253 -10.81 -22.13 -32.61
CA ASP A 253 -11.22 -23.27 -33.45
C ASP A 253 -10.63 -24.60 -32.96
N GLU A 254 -10.02 -24.61 -31.77
CA GLU A 254 -9.39 -25.79 -31.19
C GLU A 254 -10.42 -26.82 -30.69
N GLU A 255 -10.20 -28.10 -30.98
CA GLU A 255 -11.05 -29.21 -30.48
C GLU A 255 -10.69 -29.68 -29.05
N VAL A 256 -9.51 -29.29 -28.55
CA VAL A 256 -8.99 -29.70 -27.25
C VAL A 256 -8.89 -28.49 -26.32
N ASN A 257 -9.65 -28.53 -25.22
CA ASN A 257 -9.66 -27.51 -24.17
C ASN A 257 -9.34 -28.11 -22.79
N TYR A 258 -8.52 -29.16 -22.76
CA TYR A 258 -8.10 -29.85 -21.54
C TYR A 258 -6.65 -30.31 -21.66
N PHE A 259 -6.00 -30.54 -20.50
CA PHE A 259 -4.62 -31.00 -20.44
C PHE A 259 -4.47 -32.02 -19.31
N PRO A 260 -3.73 -33.13 -19.50
CA PRO A 260 -3.02 -33.53 -20.72
C PRO A 260 -3.95 -34.11 -21.79
N SER A 261 -3.50 -34.09 -23.05
CA SER A 261 -4.21 -34.69 -24.19
C SER A 261 -3.23 -35.38 -25.15
N ARG A 262 -3.71 -36.37 -25.90
CA ARG A 262 -2.96 -37.01 -27.01
C ARG A 262 -3.20 -36.34 -28.36
N PHE A 263 -4.21 -35.47 -28.44
CA PHE A 263 -4.63 -34.78 -29.66
C PHE A 263 -4.14 -33.33 -29.71
N ASP A 264 -3.51 -32.85 -28.63
CA ASP A 264 -2.90 -31.54 -28.53
C ASP A 264 -1.43 -31.69 -28.09
N PRO A 265 -0.44 -31.21 -28.87
CA PRO A 265 0.99 -31.35 -28.57
C PRO A 265 1.50 -30.39 -27.48
N VAL A 266 0.65 -29.60 -26.84
CA VAL A 266 1.06 -28.72 -25.73
C VAL A 266 1.78 -29.48 -24.61
N ARG A 267 2.64 -28.76 -23.89
CA ARG A 267 3.41 -29.28 -22.76
C ARG A 267 3.49 -28.26 -21.64
N HIS A 268 3.77 -28.72 -20.43
CA HIS A 268 4.14 -27.81 -19.34
C HIS A 268 5.34 -26.95 -19.74
N SER A 269 5.33 -25.70 -19.27
CA SER A 269 6.50 -24.82 -19.38
C SER A 269 7.69 -25.36 -18.60
N GLU A 270 8.87 -24.81 -18.88
CA GLU A 270 10.06 -25.07 -18.08
C GLU A 270 9.78 -24.72 -16.61
N ARG A 271 10.18 -25.62 -15.70
CA ARG A 271 10.04 -25.38 -14.26
C ARG A 271 11.05 -24.34 -13.84
N VAL A 272 10.54 -23.24 -13.30
CA VAL A 272 11.34 -22.22 -12.63
C VAL A 272 11.37 -22.49 -11.12
N PRO A 273 12.45 -22.13 -10.40
CA PRO A 273 12.46 -22.20 -8.95
C PRO A 273 11.28 -21.40 -8.37
N ILE A 274 10.57 -22.03 -7.45
CA ILE A 274 9.54 -21.41 -6.61
C ILE A 274 10.01 -21.47 -5.16
N SER A 275 9.28 -20.79 -4.27
CA SER A 275 9.65 -20.80 -2.86
C SER A 275 9.59 -22.21 -2.28
N GLN A 276 10.61 -22.59 -1.53
CA GLN A 276 10.73 -23.88 -0.83
C GLN A 276 10.78 -23.70 0.68
N SER A 277 10.37 -22.53 1.21
CA SER A 277 10.35 -22.28 2.65
C SER A 277 9.56 -23.39 3.36
N ARG A 278 10.15 -23.98 4.40
CA ARG A 278 9.47 -24.99 5.22
C ARG A 278 8.46 -24.28 6.12
N ILE A 279 7.19 -24.70 6.01
CA ILE A 279 6.14 -24.22 6.91
C ILE A 279 6.07 -25.15 8.11
N SER A 280 6.18 -24.58 9.31
CA SER A 280 6.03 -25.28 10.58
C SER A 280 5.20 -24.44 11.54
N GLY A 281 4.42 -25.08 12.41
CA GLY A 281 3.58 -24.39 13.39
C GLY A 281 2.24 -25.09 13.59
N VAL A 282 1.36 -24.45 14.36
CA VAL A 282 -0.02 -24.90 14.56
C VAL A 282 -0.95 -24.01 13.73
N ARG A 283 -1.99 -24.61 13.14
CA ARG A 283 -3.02 -23.83 12.43
C ARG A 283 -3.86 -23.06 13.45
N GLU A 284 -3.68 -21.74 13.48
CA GLU A 284 -4.36 -20.87 14.44
C GLU A 284 -4.76 -19.51 13.84
N LYS A 285 -5.53 -18.73 14.61
CA LYS A 285 -5.86 -17.33 14.35
C LYS A 285 -5.24 -16.48 15.45
N ALA A 286 -3.99 -16.08 15.25
CA ALA A 286 -3.23 -15.31 16.23
C ALA A 286 -2.63 -14.05 15.60
N CYS A 287 -2.34 -13.05 16.42
CA CYS A 287 -1.48 -11.93 16.02
C CYS A 287 -0.03 -12.43 15.87
N ILE A 288 0.81 -11.65 15.20
CA ILE A 288 2.25 -11.93 15.13
C ILE A 288 2.90 -11.72 16.50
N HIS A 289 4.02 -12.40 16.79
CA HIS A 289 4.68 -12.27 18.10
C HIS A 289 5.37 -10.92 18.30
N LYS A 290 6.05 -10.40 17.26
CA LYS A 290 6.85 -9.16 17.31
C LYS A 290 6.06 -7.95 16.81
N GLU A 291 4.91 -7.67 17.44
CA GLU A 291 4.02 -6.58 17.01
C GLU A 291 4.68 -5.20 17.04
N ASN A 292 5.40 -4.89 18.13
CA ASN A 292 6.16 -3.66 18.34
C ASN A 292 5.48 -2.39 17.76
N ASN A 293 4.26 -2.10 18.24
CA ASN A 293 3.38 -1.09 17.65
C ASN A 293 3.89 0.35 17.76
N PHE A 294 4.74 0.63 18.76
CA PHE A 294 4.98 2.00 19.21
C PHE A 294 6.40 2.52 18.97
N GLN A 295 7.39 1.66 18.73
CA GLN A 295 8.79 2.09 18.61
C GLN A 295 9.05 2.92 17.34
N GLN A 296 8.68 2.40 16.17
CA GLN A 296 8.89 3.10 14.90
C GLN A 296 8.14 4.46 14.80
N PRO A 297 6.85 4.59 15.18
CA PRO A 297 6.20 5.90 15.20
C PRO A 297 6.88 6.88 16.17
N GLY A 298 7.36 6.41 17.32
CA GLY A 298 8.15 7.23 18.25
C GLY A 298 9.46 7.72 17.65
N VAL A 299 10.22 6.84 16.99
CA VAL A 299 11.46 7.20 16.29
C VAL A 299 11.17 8.23 15.19
N ARG A 300 10.09 8.02 14.42
CA ARG A 300 9.69 8.95 13.36
C ARG A 300 9.33 10.32 13.91
N PHE A 301 8.52 10.41 14.96
CA PHE A 301 8.18 11.68 15.61
C PHE A 301 9.42 12.46 16.06
N ARG A 302 10.38 11.77 16.70
CA ARG A 302 11.64 12.39 17.14
C ARG A 302 12.56 12.82 16.00
N SER A 303 12.41 12.25 14.81
CA SER A 303 13.22 12.62 13.64
C SER A 303 12.82 13.96 13.00
N TRP A 304 11.64 14.48 13.35
CA TRP A 304 11.12 15.73 12.81
C TRP A 304 11.67 16.96 13.54
N ASP A 305 11.75 18.08 12.83
CA ASP A 305 11.95 19.38 13.45
C ASP A 305 10.72 19.77 14.30
N PRO A 306 10.88 20.68 15.28
CA PRO A 306 9.79 21.06 16.18
C PRO A 306 8.53 21.57 15.48
N ALA A 307 8.63 22.32 14.38
CA ALA A 307 7.46 22.87 13.70
C ALA A 307 6.64 21.77 13.01
N ARG A 308 7.31 20.75 12.45
CA ARG A 308 6.66 19.56 11.89
C ARG A 308 6.01 18.70 12.97
N GLN A 309 6.63 18.57 14.15
CA GLN A 309 6.01 17.93 15.31
C GLN A 309 4.73 18.67 15.75
N ASP A 310 4.75 20.01 15.78
CA ASP A 310 3.59 20.84 16.14
C ASP A 310 2.42 20.63 15.20
N ARG A 311 2.69 20.60 13.88
CA ARG A 311 1.65 20.32 12.86
C ARG A 311 1.03 18.95 13.03
N PHE A 312 1.84 17.90 13.24
CA PHE A 312 1.33 16.57 13.52
C PHE A 312 0.43 16.54 14.76
N ILE A 313 0.88 17.13 15.87
CA ILE A 313 0.09 17.21 17.11
C ILE A 313 -1.23 17.94 16.86
N LYS A 314 -1.19 19.09 16.18
CA LYS A 314 -2.38 19.88 15.86
C LYS A 314 -3.41 19.06 15.09
N ARG A 315 -2.99 18.37 14.01
CA ARG A 315 -3.86 17.52 13.18
C ARG A 315 -4.55 16.43 13.98
N ILE A 316 -3.80 15.70 14.79
CA ILE A 316 -4.36 14.61 15.62
C ILE A 316 -5.28 15.17 16.72
N VAL A 317 -4.89 16.25 17.38
CA VAL A 317 -5.72 16.92 18.40
C VAL A 317 -7.04 17.38 17.79
N GLU A 318 -7.03 17.93 16.58
CA GLU A 318 -8.26 18.31 15.86
C GLU A 318 -9.22 17.13 15.68
N MET A 319 -8.72 15.96 15.26
CA MET A 319 -9.55 14.75 15.14
C MET A 319 -10.09 14.28 16.48
N LEU A 320 -9.25 14.26 17.53
CA LEU A 320 -9.64 13.83 18.88
C LEU A 320 -10.58 14.83 19.58
N SER A 321 -10.68 16.05 19.07
CA SER A 321 -11.57 17.10 19.60
C SER A 321 -13.02 16.93 19.15
N ASP A 322 -13.31 16.04 18.19
CA ASP A 322 -14.68 15.82 17.75
C ASP A 322 -15.57 15.43 18.97
N PRO A 323 -16.76 16.05 19.13
CA PRO A 323 -17.64 15.77 20.27
C PRO A 323 -18.05 14.31 20.43
N ARG A 324 -18.02 13.52 19.35
CA ARG A 324 -18.36 12.09 19.38
C ARG A 324 -17.17 11.20 19.76
N VAL A 325 -15.96 11.74 19.78
CA VAL A 325 -14.80 11.05 20.35
C VAL A 325 -14.91 11.13 21.87
N THR A 326 -15.32 10.03 22.50
CA THR A 326 -15.59 9.99 23.93
C THR A 326 -14.31 10.13 24.77
N PRO A 327 -14.41 10.46 26.07
CA PRO A 327 -13.25 10.49 26.95
C PRO A 327 -12.45 9.18 26.96
N GLU A 328 -13.12 8.03 26.82
CA GLU A 328 -12.49 6.71 26.74
C GLU A 328 -11.64 6.59 25.47
N ILE A 329 -12.18 6.94 24.30
CA ILE A 329 -11.45 6.91 23.03
C ILE A 329 -10.24 7.85 23.09
N ARG A 330 -10.41 9.07 23.63
CA ARG A 330 -9.30 10.02 23.81
C ARG A 330 -8.21 9.44 24.72
N SER A 331 -8.59 8.80 25.82
CA SER A 331 -7.65 8.18 26.77
C SER A 331 -6.82 7.08 26.10
N VAL A 332 -7.45 6.24 25.28
CA VAL A 332 -6.76 5.18 24.52
C VAL A 332 -5.73 5.78 23.56
N TRP A 333 -6.12 6.79 22.78
CA TRP A 333 -5.19 7.45 21.87
C TRP A 333 -4.02 8.13 22.59
N LEU A 334 -4.29 8.84 23.69
CA LEU A 334 -3.24 9.44 24.51
C LEU A 334 -2.29 8.37 25.08
N SER A 335 -2.82 7.20 25.44
CA SER A 335 -2.00 6.05 25.86
C SER A 335 -1.12 5.54 24.72
N TYR A 336 -1.65 5.36 23.50
CA TYR A 336 -0.86 4.95 22.34
C TYR A 336 0.25 5.95 22.03
N TRP A 337 -0.06 7.24 22.00
CA TRP A 337 0.92 8.28 21.72
C TRP A 337 1.99 8.39 22.82
N SER A 338 1.62 8.20 24.09
CA SER A 338 2.57 8.15 25.20
C SER A 338 3.51 6.95 25.13
N GLN A 339 3.04 5.81 24.60
CA GLN A 339 3.87 4.63 24.36
C GLN A 339 4.81 4.83 23.16
N CYS A 340 4.41 5.60 22.15
CA CYS A 340 5.29 5.98 21.04
C CYS A 340 6.41 6.92 21.52
N ASP A 341 6.01 7.99 22.22
CA ASP A 341 6.93 8.95 22.81
C ASP A 341 6.25 9.69 23.97
N LYS A 342 6.91 9.73 25.14
CA LYS A 342 6.33 10.35 26.34
C LYS A 342 6.01 11.82 26.13
N THR A 343 6.86 12.55 25.40
CA THR A 343 6.65 13.99 25.16
C THR A 343 5.50 14.22 24.19
N LEU A 344 5.32 13.34 23.21
CA LEU A 344 4.19 13.38 22.28
C LEU A 344 2.85 13.26 23.03
N GLY A 345 2.71 12.22 23.86
CA GLY A 345 1.49 12.01 24.66
C GLY A 345 1.19 13.17 25.60
N GLN A 346 2.21 13.71 26.28
CA GLN A 346 2.06 14.87 27.18
C GLN A 346 1.60 16.12 26.43
N ARG A 347 2.23 16.43 25.30
CA ARG A 347 1.91 17.62 24.50
C ARG A 347 0.49 17.53 23.92
N MET A 348 0.08 16.36 23.42
CA MET A 348 -1.29 16.13 22.97
C MET A 348 -2.31 16.29 24.09
N ALA A 349 -2.04 15.75 25.28
CA ALA A 349 -2.93 15.89 26.43
C ALA A 349 -3.09 17.36 26.84
N SER A 350 -1.99 18.12 26.91
CA SER A 350 -2.04 19.56 27.21
C SER A 350 -2.85 20.34 26.17
N SER A 351 -2.68 20.07 24.87
CA SER A 351 -3.44 20.73 23.82
C SER A 351 -4.94 20.42 23.87
N LEU A 352 -5.33 19.17 24.18
CA LEU A 352 -6.74 18.79 24.33
C LEU A 352 -7.40 19.47 25.55
N SER A 353 -6.68 19.59 26.67
CA SER A 353 -7.18 20.28 27.86
C SER A 353 -7.40 21.78 27.60
N MET A 354 -6.46 22.44 26.92
CA MET A 354 -6.60 23.87 26.56
C MET A 354 -7.80 24.12 25.66
N LYS A 355 -8.05 23.24 24.68
CA LYS A 355 -9.17 23.37 23.75
C LYS A 355 -10.53 23.08 24.38
N SER A 356 -10.57 22.26 25.44
CA SER A 356 -11.81 21.99 26.19
C SER A 356 -12.17 23.16 27.13
N ALA A 357 -11.23 24.06 27.40
CA ALA A 357 -11.42 25.24 28.25
C ALA A 357 -11.79 26.51 27.47
N MET A 358 -11.69 26.48 26.12
CA MET A 358 -12.16 27.52 25.20
C MET A 358 -13.53 27.12 24.67
#